data_AF-X1P7F6-F1
#
_entry.id   AF-X1P7F6-F1
#
_cell.length_a   1.000
_cell.length_b   1.000
_cell.length_c   1.000
_cell.angle_alpha   90.00
_cell.angle_beta   90.00
_cell.angle_gamma   90.00
#
_symmetry.space_group_name_H-M   'P 1'
#
loop_
_entity.id
_entity.type
_entity.pdbx_description
1 polymer ?
#
loop_
_entity_poly.entity_id
_entity_poly.type
_entity_poly.pdbx_seq_one_letter_code
_entity_poly.pdbx_strand_id
1 'polypeptide(L)' 'GDPGHYRPSEELEKWQRKDPIKKLRKELLAKNWLEPKALEELEQEVAQDVQRAVEFARKSPYPAEEELTNDIFGGDHRK' A
#
# COMPACT_ATOMS: atom_id res chain seq x y z
N GLY A 1 -4.22 6.50 16.11
CA GLY A 1 -3.10 7.02 15.29
C GLY A 1 -2.91 8.49 15.60
N ASP A 2 -1.71 9.01 15.38
CA ASP A 2 -1.38 10.43 15.59
C ASP A 2 -2.14 11.31 14.58
N PRO A 3 -3.00 12.24 15.05
CA PRO A 3 -3.79 13.12 14.18
C PRO A 3 -2.97 14.16 13.41
N GLY A 4 -1.65 14.26 13.64
CA GLY A 4 -0.77 15.11 12.85
C GLY A 4 -0.80 16.58 13.22
N HIS A 5 -1.25 16.93 14.44
CA HIS A 5 -1.38 18.32 14.91
C HIS A 5 -0.04 19.10 14.98
N TYR A 6 1.09 18.43 14.84
CA TYR A 6 2.43 19.04 14.85
C TYR A 6 2.87 19.59 13.49
N ARG A 7 2.12 19.33 12.42
CA ARG A 7 2.44 19.81 11.07
C ARG A 7 1.37 20.80 10.61
N PRO A 8 1.75 22.01 10.16
CA PRO A 8 0.80 22.96 9.59
C PRO A 8 0.05 22.36 8.39
N SER A 9 -1.26 22.62 8.32
CA SER A 9 -2.14 22.18 7.22
C SER A 9 -1.64 22.67 5.86
N GLU A 10 -1.12 23.90 5.82
CA GLU A 10 -0.65 24.57 4.60
C GLU A 10 0.58 23.86 4.03
N GLU A 11 1.44 23.33 4.89
CA GLU A 11 2.60 22.57 4.47
C GLU A 11 2.17 21.24 3.82
N LEU A 12 1.25 20.54 4.47
CA LEU A 12 0.68 19.31 3.94
C LEU A 12 0.04 19.54 2.57
N GLU A 13 -0.77 20.59 2.42
CA GLU A 13 -1.38 20.95 1.14
C GLU A 13 -0.33 21.29 0.07
N LYS A 14 0.70 22.06 0.43
CA LYS A 14 1.81 22.39 -0.48
C LYS A 14 2.49 21.13 -1.01
N TRP A 15 2.66 20.10 -0.18
CA TRP A 15 3.23 18.82 -0.60
C TRP A 15 2.25 17.96 -1.40
N GLN A 16 0.96 17.94 -1.04
CA GLN A 16 -0.07 17.25 -1.84
C GLN A 16 -0.18 17.79 -3.26
N ARG A 17 0.04 19.10 -3.47
CA ARG A 17 0.09 19.71 -4.82
C ARG A 17 1.28 19.22 -5.65
N LYS A 18 2.33 18.70 -5.01
CA LYS A 18 3.54 18.16 -5.65
C LYS A 18 3.52 16.63 -5.80
N ASP A 19 2.36 16.01 -5.61
CA ASP A 19 2.19 14.57 -5.73
C ASP A 19 2.72 14.05 -7.09
N PRO A 20 3.77 13.21 -7.09
CA PRO A 20 4.38 12.71 -8.31
C PRO A 20 3.46 11.79 -9.10
N ILE A 21 2.54 11.08 -8.44
CA ILE A 21 1.59 10.18 -9.11
C ILE A 21 0.60 11.01 -9.91
N LYS A 22 0.04 12.08 -9.30
CA LYS A 22 -0.84 13.01 -10.02
C LYS A 22 -0.13 13.72 -11.17
N LYS A 23 1.15 14.07 -10.99
CA LYS A 23 1.96 14.68 -12.05
C LYS A 23 2.14 13.71 -13.22
N LEU A 24 2.56 12.47 -12.93
CA LEU A 24 2.77 11.44 -13.95
C LEU A 24 1.47 11.13 -14.71
N ARG A 25 0.34 10.96 -13.99
CA ARG A 25 -0.99 10.77 -14.61
C ARG A 25 -1.30 11.83 -15.66
N LYS A 26 -1.09 13.11 -15.31
CA LYS A 26 -1.33 14.22 -16.24
C LYS A 26 -0.43 14.15 -17.47
N GLU A 27 0.85 13.84 -17.29
CA GLU A 27 1.82 13.73 -18.39
C GLU A 27 1.49 12.57 -19.34
N LEU A 28 1.10 11.41 -18.80
CA LEU A 28 0.72 10.24 -19.60
C LEU A 28 -0.51 10.52 -20.48
N LEU A 29 -1.54 11.14 -19.90
CA LEU A 29 -2.76 11.51 -20.62
C LEU A 29 -2.49 12.60 -21.67
N ALA A 30 -1.73 13.65 -21.30
CA ALA A 30 -1.41 14.75 -22.22
C ALA A 30 -0.59 14.31 -23.44
N LYS A 31 0.22 13.26 -23.29
CA LYS A 31 1.02 12.67 -24.37
C LYS A 31 0.29 11.57 -25.14
N ASN A 32 -0.96 11.24 -24.78
CA ASN A 32 -1.70 10.08 -25.29
C ASN A 32 -0.91 8.76 -25.17
N TRP A 33 -0.08 8.64 -24.13
CA TRP A 33 0.67 7.41 -23.84
C TRP A 33 -0.16 6.40 -23.06
N LEU A 34 -1.25 6.85 -22.45
CA LEU A 34 -2.21 6.03 -21.74
C LEU A 34 -3.60 6.60 -21.98
N GLU A 35 -4.56 5.73 -22.28
CA GLU A 35 -5.96 6.12 -22.44
C GLU A 35 -6.64 6.27 -21.07
N PRO A 36 -7.59 7.22 -20.90
CA PRO A 36 -8.31 7.39 -19.64
C PRO A 36 -8.98 6.11 -19.13
N LYS A 37 -9.52 5.29 -20.03
CA LYS A 37 -10.16 4.01 -19.71
C LYS A 37 -9.17 2.98 -19.17
N ALA A 38 -8.00 2.87 -19.80
CA ALA A 38 -6.95 1.96 -19.37
C ALA A 38 -6.41 2.34 -17.99
N LEU A 39 -6.34 3.65 -17.69
CA LEU A 39 -5.97 4.12 -16.37
C LEU A 39 -7.00 3.76 -15.30
N GLU A 40 -8.30 3.89 -15.61
CA GLU A 40 -9.37 3.49 -14.70
C GLU A 40 -9.38 1.98 -14.44
N GLU A 41 -9.18 1.17 -15.49
CA GLU A 41 -9.05 -0.28 -15.38
C GLU A 41 -7.88 -0.68 -14.47
N LEU A 42 -6.73 -0.02 -14.62
CA LEU A 42 -5.56 -0.22 -13.75
C LEU A 42 -5.85 0.13 -12.28
N GLU A 43 -6.54 1.25 -12.02
CA GLU A 43 -6.92 1.64 -10.65
C GLU A 43 -7.86 0.60 -10.01
N GLN A 44 -8.79 0.05 -10.80
CA GLN A 44 -9.70 -1.01 -10.35
C GLN A 44 -8.97 -2.33 -10.08
N GLU A 45 -8.04 -2.73 -10.94
CA GLU A 45 -7.23 -3.93 -10.77
C GLU A 45 -6.43 -3.88 -9.46
N VAL A 46 -5.72 -2.75 -9.22
CA VAL A 46 -4.96 -2.56 -7.98
C VAL A 46 -5.86 -2.57 -6.75
N ALA A 47 -7.04 -1.98 -6.81
CA ALA A 47 -8.00 -2.01 -5.70
C ALA A 47 -8.45 -3.46 -5.39
N GLN A 48 -8.69 -4.27 -6.43
CA GLN A 48 -9.05 -5.68 -6.27
C GLN A 48 -7.88 -6.50 -5.70
N ASP A 49 -6.64 -6.24 -6.11
CA ASP A 49 -5.45 -6.88 -5.55
C ASP A 49 -5.31 -6.63 -4.05
N VAL A 50 -5.45 -5.37 -3.64
CA VAL A 50 -5.40 -5.01 -2.23
C VAL A 50 -6.54 -5.68 -1.45
N GLN A 51 -7.75 -5.71 -2.00
CA GLN A 51 -8.86 -6.40 -1.37
C GLN A 51 -8.58 -7.90 -1.19
N ARG A 52 -8.07 -8.57 -2.23
CA ARG A 52 -7.69 -9.99 -2.17
C ARG A 52 -6.63 -10.25 -1.11
N ALA A 53 -5.60 -9.39 -1.02
CA ALA A 53 -4.56 -9.49 0.00
C ALA A 53 -5.11 -9.33 1.43
N VAL A 54 -6.00 -8.35 1.64
CA VAL A 54 -6.66 -8.14 2.95
C VAL A 54 -7.55 -9.32 3.32
N GLU A 55 -8.33 -9.85 2.38
CA GLU A 55 -9.17 -11.02 2.62
C GLU A 55 -8.35 -12.26 2.95
N PHE A 56 -7.25 -12.49 2.23
CA PHE A 56 -6.31 -13.55 2.54
C PHE A 56 -5.79 -13.40 3.97
N ALA A 57 -5.24 -12.24 4.33
CA ALA A 57 -4.71 -12.01 5.68
C ALA A 57 -5.75 -12.20 6.79
N ARG A 58 -7.02 -11.84 6.56
CA ARG A 58 -8.11 -12.03 7.52
C ARG A 58 -8.58 -13.47 7.65
N LYS A 59 -8.50 -14.24 6.56
CA LYS A 59 -8.90 -15.66 6.52
C LYS A 59 -7.77 -16.59 6.93
N SER A 60 -6.53 -16.09 6.96
CA SER A 60 -5.38 -16.85 7.44
C SER A 60 -5.60 -17.28 8.89
N PRO A 61 -5.32 -18.56 9.23
CA PRO A 61 -5.37 -19.02 10.60
C PRO A 61 -4.31 -18.28 11.43
N TYR A 62 -4.55 -18.21 12.74
CA TYR A 62 -3.48 -17.86 13.67
C TYR A 62 -2.35 -18.89 13.58
N PRO A 63 -1.09 -18.47 13.81
CA PRO A 63 0.03 -19.41 13.88
C PRO A 63 -0.20 -20.42 15.01
N ALA A 64 0.40 -21.60 14.88
CA ALA A 64 0.30 -22.63 15.93
C ALA A 64 1.03 -22.17 17.21
N GLU A 65 0.65 -22.72 18.38
CA GLU A 65 1.30 -22.35 19.65
C GLU A 65 2.80 -22.66 19.64
N GLU A 66 3.20 -23.73 18.94
CA GLU A 66 4.58 -24.16 18.79
C GLU A 66 5.43 -23.13 18.01
N GLU A 67 4.79 -22.30 17.18
CA GLU A 67 5.47 -21.22 16.45
C GLU A 67 5.84 -20.04 17.34
N LEU A 68 5.30 -19.95 18.56
CA LEU A 68 5.57 -18.85 19.49
C LEU A 68 7.05 -18.67 19.81
N THR A 69 7.80 -19.78 19.89
CA THR A 69 9.23 -19.77 20.24
C THR A 69 10.16 -19.82 19.03
N ASN A 70 9.60 -19.87 17.82
CA ASN A 70 10.41 -19.77 16.60
C ASN A 70 11.13 -18.42 16.55
N ASP A 71 12.29 -18.39 15.92
CA ASP A 71 13.10 -17.18 15.69
C ASP A 71 13.64 -16.46 16.94
N ILE A 72 13.50 -17.05 18.14
CA ILE A 72 14.14 -16.54 19.37
C ILE A 72 15.68 -16.68 19.30
N PHE A 73 16.18 -17.72 18.66
CA PHE A 73 17.60 -17.97 18.45
C PHE A 73 17.89 -18.20 16.97
N GLY A 74 19.02 -17.69 16.47
CA GLY A 74 19.42 -17.86 15.07
C GLY A 74 20.00 -19.26 14.81
N GLY A 75 19.15 -20.20 14.39
CA GLY A 75 19.51 -21.58 14.03
C GLY A 75 18.48 -22.61 14.50
N ASP A 76 18.43 -23.79 13.87
CA ASP A 76 17.54 -24.89 14.29
C ASP A 76 17.99 -25.42 15.66
N HIS A 77 17.39 -24.88 16.72
CA HIS A 77 17.61 -25.31 18.10
C HIS A 77 16.57 -26.35 18.54
N ARG A 78 16.14 -27.24 17.62
CA ARG A 78 15.48 -28.50 18.01
C ARG A 78 16.52 -29.45 18.60
N LYS A 79 16.45 -29.70 19.90
CA LYS A 79 17.09 -30.85 20.56
C LYS A 79 16.14 -32.03 20.57
#